data_AF-L2GCE2-F1
#
_entry.id   AF-L2GCE2-F1
#
_cell.length_a   1.000
_cell.length_b   1.000
_cell.length_c   1.000
_cell.angle_alpha   90.00
_cell.angle_beta   90.00
_cell.angle_gamma   90.00
#
_symmetry.space_group_name_H-M   'P 1'
#
loop_
_entity.id
_entity.type
_entity.pdbx_description
1 polymer ?
#
loop_
_entity_poly.entity_id
_entity_poly.type
_entity_poly.pdbx_seq_one_letter_code
_entity_poly.pdbx_strand_id
1 'polypeptide(L)'
;MHRNLFLLSVFLLANPVSAVTWYFLRYYPASGQKFTSFSGDMVIPTLQQAGVYYLWPGLQPTDNSGVYQNVLDGRSGTWWFGSGWCCSNPSLPWGGGFNTYGGETVSFANALKADGSAWTTTVVRQSNGQSVNNDFALADKSFNQVLFAIELYDVSWDFGPLEFKNIVITSEGGSDSSWCNSSPQNYNSATTYTMSGVSASVSGTTVTCTIQSVTLQSPA
;
A
#
# COMPACT_ATOMS: atom_id res chain seq x y z
N MET A 1 18.34 10.37 66.95
CA MET A 1 17.19 10.07 66.06
C MET A 1 17.11 11.13 64.97
N HIS A 2 17.64 10.87 63.78
CA HIS A 2 17.47 11.74 62.61
C HIS A 2 16.86 10.90 61.48
N ARG A 3 15.66 11.31 61.04
CA ARG A 3 14.86 10.67 59.98
C ARG A 3 15.39 11.17 58.63
N ASN A 4 16.02 10.28 57.85
CA ASN A 4 16.33 10.57 56.46
C ASN A 4 15.07 10.35 55.62
N LEU A 5 14.57 11.42 55.02
CA LEU A 5 13.46 11.43 54.09
C LEU A 5 14.01 11.08 52.70
N PHE A 6 13.75 9.87 52.20
CA PHE A 6 14.03 9.50 50.82
C PHE A 6 12.95 10.12 49.92
N LEU A 7 13.28 11.15 49.15
CA LEU A 7 12.48 11.58 48.01
C LEU A 7 12.71 10.60 46.85
N LEU A 8 11.65 9.87 46.48
CA LEU A 8 11.64 9.05 45.26
C LEU A 8 11.25 9.97 44.09
N SER A 9 12.20 10.31 43.22
CA SER A 9 11.90 11.00 41.95
C SER A 9 11.28 10.02 40.97
N VAL A 10 9.98 10.18 40.70
CA VAL A 10 9.27 9.46 39.64
C VAL A 10 9.70 10.06 38.29
N PHE A 11 10.61 9.40 37.59
CA PHE A 11 10.87 9.69 36.17
C PHE A 11 9.72 9.14 35.33
N LEU A 12 8.81 10.01 34.91
CA LEU A 12 7.87 9.71 33.83
C LEU A 12 8.67 9.53 32.54
N LEU A 13 8.80 8.27 32.09
CA LEU A 13 9.27 7.95 30.75
C LEU A 13 8.19 8.38 29.75
N ALA A 14 8.30 9.60 29.23
CA ALA A 14 7.55 10.01 28.05
C ALA A 14 8.11 9.24 26.86
N ASN A 15 7.39 8.23 26.36
CA ASN A 15 7.71 7.63 25.08
C ASN A 15 7.48 8.70 24.00
N PRO A 16 8.45 8.98 23.12
CA PRO A 16 8.23 9.88 22.00
C PRO A 16 7.15 9.26 21.10
N VAL A 17 6.09 10.02 20.84
CA VAL A 17 5.11 9.69 19.80
C VAL A 17 5.73 10.12 18.48
N SER A 18 6.13 9.16 17.64
CA SER A 18 6.59 9.44 16.28
C SER A 18 5.45 10.03 15.47
N ALA A 19 5.71 11.14 14.76
CA ALA A 19 4.72 11.78 13.92
C ALA A 19 4.62 11.04 12.59
N VAL A 20 3.41 10.55 12.27
CA VAL A 20 3.16 9.86 10.99
C VAL A 20 2.66 10.85 9.95
N THR A 21 3.34 10.91 8.82
CA THR A 21 2.90 11.72 7.66
C THR A 21 2.40 10.80 6.55
N TRP A 22 1.24 11.13 5.99
CA TRP A 22 0.54 10.31 5.00
C TRP A 22 0.32 11.05 3.70
N TYR A 23 0.68 10.40 2.59
CA TYR A 23 0.34 10.83 1.23
C TYR A 23 -0.27 9.65 0.51
N PHE A 24 -1.55 9.71 0.13
CA PHE A 24 -2.13 8.65 -0.66
C PHE A 24 -3.22 9.10 -1.60
N LEU A 25 -3.31 8.35 -2.70
CA LEU A 25 -4.39 8.39 -3.66
C LEU A 25 -5.28 7.17 -3.44
N ARG A 26 -6.59 7.36 -3.59
CA ARG A 26 -7.58 6.32 -3.32
C ARG A 26 -8.67 6.24 -4.38
N TYR A 27 -8.97 5.03 -4.83
CA TYR A 27 -10.17 4.72 -5.60
C TYR A 27 -11.19 3.97 -4.77
N TYR A 28 -12.46 4.26 -5.04
CA TYR A 28 -13.61 3.46 -4.60
C TYR A 28 -14.27 2.87 -5.85
N PRO A 29 -14.76 1.61 -5.81
CA PRO A 29 -15.56 1.10 -6.90
C PRO A 29 -16.94 1.77 -6.87
N ALA A 30 -17.75 1.58 -7.92
CA ALA A 30 -19.13 2.07 -7.91
C ALA A 30 -19.96 1.35 -6.83
N SER A 31 -21.13 1.91 -6.49
CA SER A 31 -22.00 1.31 -5.48
C SER A 31 -22.40 -0.12 -5.87
N GLY A 32 -22.32 -1.05 -4.91
CA GLY A 32 -22.59 -2.48 -5.14
C GLY A 32 -21.43 -3.28 -5.74
N GLN A 33 -20.33 -2.63 -6.15
CA GLN A 33 -19.12 -3.31 -6.60
C GLN A 33 -18.11 -3.50 -5.45
N LYS A 34 -17.18 -4.45 -5.65
CA LYS A 34 -15.97 -4.63 -4.82
C LYS A 34 -14.77 -4.94 -5.71
N PHE A 35 -13.58 -4.59 -5.26
CA PHE A 35 -12.34 -4.97 -5.95
C PHE A 35 -12.02 -6.44 -5.74
N THR A 36 -11.62 -7.12 -6.81
CA THR A 36 -11.25 -8.55 -6.83
C THR A 36 -9.82 -8.79 -7.29
N SER A 37 -9.21 -7.81 -7.95
CA SER A 37 -7.77 -7.80 -8.20
C SER A 37 -7.19 -6.40 -8.31
N PHE A 38 -5.91 -6.28 -7.96
CA PHE A 38 -5.12 -5.08 -8.13
C PHE A 38 -3.66 -5.46 -8.39
N SER A 39 -3.16 -5.10 -9.57
CA SER A 39 -1.78 -5.37 -9.98
C SER A 39 -1.14 -4.14 -10.64
N GLY A 40 0.17 -4.19 -10.77
CA GLY A 40 0.96 -3.20 -11.47
C GLY A 40 2.45 -3.38 -11.18
N ASP A 41 3.22 -2.38 -11.56
CA ASP A 41 4.65 -2.29 -11.32
C ASP A 41 4.97 -1.06 -10.46
N MET A 42 5.87 -1.20 -9.50
CA MET A 42 6.46 -0.10 -8.75
C MET A 42 7.88 0.14 -9.24
N VAL A 43 8.20 1.38 -9.60
CA VAL A 43 9.60 1.81 -9.79
C VAL A 43 10.19 2.13 -8.43
N ILE A 44 11.27 1.45 -8.06
CA ILE A 44 11.87 1.57 -6.74
C ILE A 44 12.66 2.88 -6.68
N PRO A 45 12.30 3.82 -5.77
CA PRO A 45 13.04 5.08 -5.64
C PRO A 45 14.38 4.85 -4.95
N THR A 46 15.27 5.85 -4.98
CA THR A 46 16.53 5.79 -4.22
C THR A 46 16.26 5.99 -2.73
N LEU A 47 16.70 5.05 -1.90
CA LEU A 47 16.69 5.21 -0.44
C LEU A 47 17.84 6.13 -0.02
N GLN A 48 17.53 7.25 0.62
CA GLN A 48 18.55 8.22 1.05
C GLN A 48 19.25 7.81 2.35
N GLN A 49 18.51 7.18 3.26
CA GLN A 49 18.99 6.76 4.57
C GLN A 49 18.12 5.64 5.14
N ALA A 50 18.65 4.91 6.11
CA ALA A 50 17.82 4.03 6.93
C ALA A 50 16.77 4.86 7.68
N GLY A 51 15.51 4.42 7.65
CA GLY A 51 14.41 5.14 8.29
C GLY A 51 13.07 4.47 8.02
N VAL A 52 12.03 4.88 8.72
CA VAL A 52 10.70 4.29 8.56
C VAL A 52 9.98 4.96 7.38
N TYR A 53 10.31 4.45 6.20
CA TYR A 53 9.60 4.72 4.95
C TYR A 53 8.77 3.48 4.62
N TYR A 54 7.45 3.63 4.49
CA TYR A 54 6.58 2.60 3.93
C TYR A 54 5.92 3.14 2.66
N LEU A 55 6.33 2.62 1.51
CA LEU A 55 5.81 2.99 0.20
C LEU A 55 5.06 1.79 -0.37
N TRP A 56 3.79 1.94 -0.74
CA TRP A 56 2.98 0.75 -1.04
C TRP A 56 1.78 1.01 -1.94
N PRO A 57 1.42 0.03 -2.79
CA PRO A 57 0.06 -0.19 -3.22
C PRO A 57 -0.66 -1.14 -2.25
N GLY A 58 -1.97 -0.96 -2.09
CA GLY A 58 -2.76 -1.84 -1.22
C GLY A 58 -4.26 -1.76 -1.43
N LEU A 59 -4.96 -2.64 -0.71
CA LEU A 59 -6.41 -2.77 -0.67
C LEU A 59 -6.89 -2.60 0.77
N GLN A 60 -7.96 -1.83 0.97
CA GLN A 60 -8.62 -1.68 2.28
C GLN A 60 -10.10 -2.10 2.19
N PRO A 61 -10.59 -2.90 3.16
CA PRO A 61 -11.97 -3.38 3.14
C PRO A 61 -12.97 -2.36 3.67
N THR A 62 -14.23 -2.61 3.35
CA THR A 62 -15.38 -1.79 3.74
C THR A 62 -15.53 -1.63 5.25
N ASP A 63 -15.10 -2.64 6.02
CA ASP A 63 -15.16 -2.65 7.48
C ASP A 63 -13.97 -1.93 8.14
N ASN A 64 -13.02 -1.43 7.35
CA ASN A 64 -11.76 -0.82 7.79
C ASN A 64 -10.98 -1.68 8.79
N SER A 65 -11.15 -3.01 8.76
CA SER A 65 -10.55 -3.89 9.77
C SER A 65 -9.03 -3.99 9.67
N GLY A 66 -8.42 -3.51 8.59
CA GLY A 66 -6.99 -3.56 8.30
C GLY A 66 -6.67 -3.11 6.88
N VAL A 67 -5.40 -3.28 6.47
CA VAL A 67 -4.95 -2.98 5.10
C VAL A 67 -4.15 -4.17 4.55
N TYR A 68 -4.51 -4.62 3.35
CA TYR A 68 -3.80 -5.66 2.61
C TYR A 68 -2.85 -5.00 1.59
N GLN A 69 -1.55 -5.11 1.80
CA GLN A 69 -0.58 -4.20 1.17
C GLN A 69 0.73 -4.88 0.78
N ASN A 70 1.41 -4.28 -0.20
CA ASN A 70 2.77 -4.61 -0.63
C ASN A 70 3.71 -3.47 -0.25
N VAL A 71 4.48 -3.64 0.82
CA VAL A 71 5.25 -2.56 1.43
C VAL A 71 6.71 -2.62 1.01
N LEU A 72 7.17 -1.50 0.45
CA LEU A 72 8.57 -1.14 0.33
C LEU A 72 9.01 -0.47 1.63
N ASP A 73 9.83 -1.17 2.39
CA ASP A 73 10.29 -0.82 3.73
C ASP A 73 11.75 -0.40 3.73
N GLY A 74 12.01 0.83 4.20
CA GLY A 74 13.35 1.45 4.21
C GLY A 74 14.11 1.33 5.53
N ARG A 75 13.53 0.68 6.56
CA ARG A 75 14.03 0.73 7.95
C ARG A 75 15.47 0.24 8.09
N SER A 76 15.87 -0.73 7.28
CA SER A 76 17.19 -1.35 7.38
C SER A 76 18.32 -0.59 6.68
N GLY A 77 18.01 0.49 5.94
CA GLY A 77 18.98 1.13 5.03
C GLY A 77 19.15 0.39 3.70
N THR A 78 18.39 -0.68 3.47
CA THR A 78 18.15 -1.30 2.17
C THR A 78 16.65 -1.48 2.00
N TRP A 79 16.12 -1.22 0.81
CA TRP A 79 14.71 -1.48 0.55
C TRP A 79 14.40 -2.96 0.65
N TRP A 80 13.42 -3.31 1.47
CA TRP A 80 12.80 -4.63 1.50
C TRP A 80 11.36 -4.52 1.02
N PHE A 81 10.99 -5.29 0.00
CA PHE A 81 9.63 -5.33 -0.53
C PHE A 81 8.94 -6.63 -0.13
N GLY A 82 7.81 -6.53 0.58
CA GLY A 82 7.06 -7.69 1.02
C GLY A 82 5.59 -7.41 1.26
N SER A 83 4.80 -8.47 1.40
CA SER A 83 3.35 -8.39 1.43
C SER A 83 2.80 -8.69 2.82
N GLY A 84 1.71 -8.03 3.21
CA GLY A 84 1.13 -8.27 4.52
C GLY A 84 -0.28 -7.73 4.69
N TRP A 85 -0.89 -8.15 5.79
CA TRP A 85 -2.12 -7.60 6.33
C TRP A 85 -1.76 -6.86 7.62
N CYS A 86 -1.87 -5.53 7.60
CA CYS A 86 -1.46 -4.71 8.72
C CYS A 86 -2.61 -4.24 9.60
N CYS A 87 -2.19 -4.01 10.86
CA CYS A 87 -2.73 -2.98 11.74
C CYS A 87 -4.18 -3.28 12.16
N SER A 88 -4.45 -4.56 12.44
CA SER A 88 -5.78 -5.12 12.26
C SER A 88 -6.13 -6.28 13.18
N ASN A 89 -7.42 -6.61 13.18
CA ASN A 89 -7.99 -7.84 13.71
C ASN A 89 -8.69 -8.61 12.55
N PRO A 90 -8.25 -9.83 12.17
CA PRO A 90 -7.19 -10.61 12.81
C PRO A 90 -5.79 -10.00 12.57
N SER A 91 -4.87 -10.33 13.48
CA SER A 91 -3.44 -10.18 13.22
C SER A 91 -2.99 -11.38 12.39
N LEU A 92 -2.44 -11.13 11.21
CA LEU A 92 -1.88 -12.16 10.34
C LEU A 92 -0.36 -12.00 10.29
N PRO A 93 0.40 -13.10 10.13
CA PRO A 93 1.82 -12.98 9.87
C PRO A 93 2.04 -12.20 8.56
N TRP A 94 3.08 -11.38 8.54
CA TRP A 94 3.58 -10.84 7.29
C TRP A 94 4.03 -11.99 6.38
N GLY A 95 3.79 -11.83 5.08
CA GLY A 95 4.29 -12.74 4.07
C GLY A 95 5.80 -12.60 3.85
N GLY A 96 6.32 -13.39 2.92
CA GLY A 96 7.67 -13.26 2.41
C GLY A 96 7.85 -12.04 1.51
N GLY A 97 9.12 -11.75 1.21
CA GLY A 97 9.55 -10.63 0.37
C GLY A 97 11.02 -10.77 -0.02
N PHE A 98 11.60 -9.71 -0.56
CA PHE A 98 13.01 -9.66 -0.96
C PHE A 98 13.58 -8.26 -0.84
N ASN A 99 14.91 -8.16 -0.80
CA ASN A 99 15.59 -6.89 -0.97
C ASN A 99 15.53 -6.42 -2.44
N THR A 100 15.44 -5.11 -2.63
CA THR A 100 15.45 -4.46 -3.94
C THR A 100 16.18 -3.11 -3.83
N TYR A 101 16.42 -2.44 -4.96
CA TYR A 101 17.31 -1.29 -5.02
C TYR A 101 16.74 -0.19 -5.93
N GLY A 102 17.17 1.05 -5.69
CA GLY A 102 16.72 2.19 -6.48
C GLY A 102 16.97 2.01 -7.99
N GLY A 103 16.00 2.39 -8.80
CA GLY A 103 15.99 2.23 -10.26
C GLY A 103 15.49 0.86 -10.73
N GLU A 104 15.31 -0.12 -9.84
CA GLU A 104 14.66 -1.38 -10.21
C GLU A 104 13.15 -1.21 -10.40
N THR A 105 12.53 -2.22 -10.98
CA THR A 105 11.08 -2.34 -11.06
C THR A 105 10.64 -3.63 -10.41
N VAL A 106 9.59 -3.55 -9.59
CA VAL A 106 8.97 -4.69 -8.92
C VAL A 106 7.52 -4.78 -9.33
N SER A 107 7.12 -5.92 -9.87
CA SER A 107 5.71 -6.22 -10.14
C SER A 107 5.02 -6.69 -8.87
N PHE A 108 3.76 -6.29 -8.69
CA PHE A 108 2.88 -6.80 -7.66
C PHE A 108 1.54 -7.21 -8.28
N ALA A 109 0.94 -8.26 -7.73
CA ALA A 109 -0.40 -8.70 -8.09
C ALA A 109 -1.10 -9.24 -6.84
N ASN A 110 -2.17 -8.56 -6.43
CA ASN A 110 -3.08 -9.01 -5.38
C ASN A 110 -4.38 -9.49 -6.06
N ALA A 111 -4.79 -10.72 -5.81
CA ALA A 111 -6.01 -11.27 -6.40
C ALA A 111 -6.75 -12.18 -5.43
N LEU A 112 -8.08 -12.09 -5.44
CA LEU A 112 -8.93 -13.12 -4.86
C LEU A 112 -8.75 -14.41 -5.67
N LYS A 113 -8.48 -15.53 -5.01
CA LYS A 113 -8.37 -16.83 -5.71
C LYS A 113 -9.67 -17.15 -6.44
N ALA A 114 -9.57 -17.86 -7.55
CA ALA A 114 -10.73 -18.24 -8.37
C ALA A 114 -11.76 -19.09 -7.62
N ASP A 115 -11.34 -19.86 -6.61
CA ASP A 115 -12.21 -20.63 -5.72
C ASP A 115 -12.79 -19.81 -4.55
N GLY A 116 -12.43 -18.52 -4.45
CA GLY A 116 -12.84 -17.62 -3.39
C GLY A 116 -12.28 -17.96 -2.01
N SER A 117 -11.28 -18.84 -1.89
CA SER A 117 -10.82 -19.36 -0.60
C SER A 117 -9.87 -18.42 0.17
N ALA A 118 -9.12 -17.59 -0.54
CA ALA A 118 -8.13 -16.68 0.02
C ALA A 118 -7.80 -15.55 -0.97
N TRP A 119 -7.07 -14.55 -0.48
CA TRP A 119 -6.35 -13.62 -1.34
C TRP A 119 -4.91 -14.06 -1.49
N THR A 120 -4.37 -13.92 -2.69
CA THR A 120 -2.97 -14.23 -3.00
C THR A 120 -2.27 -12.98 -3.48
N THR A 121 -1.08 -12.75 -2.95
CA THR A 121 -0.12 -11.82 -3.54
C THR A 121 0.98 -12.58 -4.25
N THR A 122 1.29 -12.16 -5.47
CA THR A 122 2.59 -12.43 -6.10
C THR A 122 3.38 -11.14 -6.26
N VAL A 123 4.63 -11.13 -5.82
CA VAL A 123 5.58 -10.03 -6.09
C VAL A 123 6.79 -10.56 -6.86
N VAL A 124 7.23 -9.82 -7.87
CA VAL A 124 8.33 -10.23 -8.76
C VAL A 124 9.34 -9.10 -8.91
N ARG A 125 10.59 -9.36 -8.55
CA ARG A 125 11.71 -8.47 -8.84
C ARG A 125 12.11 -8.64 -10.30
N GLN A 126 11.80 -7.66 -11.15
CA GLN A 126 11.94 -7.83 -12.61
C GLN A 126 13.40 -7.99 -13.05
N SER A 127 14.36 -7.41 -12.32
CA SER A 127 15.78 -7.44 -12.68
C SER A 127 16.39 -8.84 -12.69
N ASN A 128 15.85 -9.77 -11.92
CA ASN A 128 16.37 -11.15 -11.83
C ASN A 128 15.27 -12.23 -11.85
N GLY A 129 13.99 -11.85 -11.95
CA GLY A 129 12.85 -12.77 -11.97
C GLY A 129 12.55 -13.43 -10.62
N GLN A 130 13.17 -12.98 -9.52
CA GLN A 130 12.85 -13.52 -8.19
C GLN A 130 11.39 -13.25 -7.86
N SER A 131 10.65 -14.32 -7.55
CA SER A 131 9.23 -14.27 -7.28
C SER A 131 8.92 -14.82 -5.89
N VAL A 132 7.98 -14.15 -5.20
CA VAL A 132 7.45 -14.60 -3.90
C VAL A 132 5.93 -14.61 -3.99
N ASN A 133 5.33 -15.69 -3.52
CA ASN A 133 3.89 -15.85 -3.45
C ASN A 133 3.44 -15.98 -1.99
N ASN A 134 2.40 -15.24 -1.62
CA ASN A 134 1.86 -15.17 -0.26
C ASN A 134 0.35 -15.37 -0.30
N ASP A 135 -0.17 -16.27 0.54
CA ASP A 135 -1.61 -16.46 0.70
C ASP A 135 -2.09 -15.87 2.03
N PHE A 136 -3.20 -15.14 1.97
CA PHE A 136 -3.83 -14.48 3.12
C PHE A 136 -5.29 -14.91 3.24
N ALA A 137 -5.66 -15.38 4.43
CA ALA A 137 -7.03 -15.80 4.76
C ALA A 137 -7.97 -14.58 4.95
N LEU A 138 -8.18 -13.84 3.87
CA LEU A 138 -8.97 -12.60 3.80
C LEU A 138 -10.17 -12.74 2.85
N ALA A 139 -10.59 -13.96 2.55
CA ALA A 139 -11.70 -14.23 1.63
C ALA A 139 -13.05 -13.67 2.13
N ASP A 140 -13.20 -13.52 3.44
CA ASP A 140 -14.35 -12.89 4.08
C ASP A 140 -14.36 -11.36 3.91
N LYS A 141 -13.24 -10.76 3.48
CA LYS A 141 -13.12 -9.31 3.30
C LYS A 141 -13.67 -8.85 1.96
N SER A 142 -14.43 -7.76 2.01
CA SER A 142 -14.88 -7.03 0.84
C SER A 142 -14.05 -5.77 0.65
N PHE A 143 -13.13 -5.78 -0.32
CA PHE A 143 -12.26 -4.65 -0.60
C PHE A 143 -12.96 -3.59 -1.45
N ASN A 144 -13.01 -2.36 -0.97
CA ASN A 144 -13.62 -1.23 -1.68
C ASN A 144 -12.69 -0.03 -1.82
N GLN A 145 -11.41 -0.19 -1.50
CA GLN A 145 -10.42 0.85 -1.61
C GLN A 145 -9.17 0.28 -2.27
N VAL A 146 -8.74 0.90 -3.37
CA VAL A 146 -7.38 0.75 -3.92
C VAL A 146 -6.58 1.97 -3.49
N LEU A 147 -5.36 1.74 -3.01
CA LEU A 147 -4.51 2.75 -2.40
C LEU A 147 -3.14 2.76 -3.09
N PHE A 148 -2.62 3.95 -3.35
CA PHE A 148 -1.21 4.22 -3.66
C PHE A 148 -0.71 5.16 -2.58
N ALA A 149 0.19 4.71 -1.71
CA ALA A 149 0.46 5.36 -0.45
C ALA A 149 1.96 5.48 -0.12
N ILE A 150 2.25 6.55 0.61
CA ILE A 150 3.51 6.88 1.27
C ILE A 150 3.17 7.17 2.72
N GLU A 151 3.85 6.47 3.61
CA GLU A 151 3.72 6.61 5.06
C GLU A 151 5.12 6.76 5.66
N LEU A 152 5.33 7.87 6.38
CA LEU A 152 6.64 8.28 6.89
C LEU A 152 6.57 8.49 8.40
N TYR A 153 7.54 7.95 9.15
CA TYR A 153 7.71 8.22 10.58
C TYR A 153 9.06 8.88 10.83
N ASP A 154 9.02 10.12 11.32
CA ASP A 154 10.21 10.91 11.67
C ASP A 154 11.25 11.07 10.54
N VAL A 155 10.81 10.91 9.29
CA VAL A 155 11.58 11.14 8.06
C VAL A 155 10.77 11.99 7.07
N SER A 156 11.46 12.69 6.17
CA SER A 156 10.83 13.50 5.12
C SER A 156 10.72 12.74 3.80
N TRP A 157 9.80 13.16 2.92
CA TRP A 157 9.76 12.68 1.55
C TRP A 157 10.95 13.23 0.75
N ASP A 158 12.05 12.49 0.74
CA ASP A 158 13.36 12.88 0.15
C ASP A 158 13.84 11.95 -0.99
N PHE A 159 13.05 10.93 -1.30
CA PHE A 159 13.37 9.89 -2.28
C PHE A 159 12.91 10.21 -3.72
N GLY A 160 12.39 11.42 -3.94
CA GLY A 160 11.83 11.85 -5.23
C GLY A 160 10.45 11.22 -5.52
N PRO A 161 9.97 11.27 -6.77
CA PRO A 161 8.66 10.75 -7.13
C PRO A 161 8.54 9.24 -6.89
N LEU A 162 7.36 8.80 -6.39
CA LEU A 162 6.99 7.39 -6.35
C LEU A 162 6.11 7.07 -7.55
N GLU A 163 6.55 6.15 -8.39
CA GLU A 163 5.89 5.82 -9.65
C GLU A 163 5.36 4.38 -9.67
N PHE A 164 4.11 4.26 -10.08
CA PHE A 164 3.44 3.01 -10.38
C PHE A 164 3.09 2.96 -11.88
N LYS A 165 3.28 1.81 -12.52
CA LYS A 165 3.04 1.60 -13.97
C LYS A 165 2.20 0.35 -14.23
N ASN A 166 1.65 0.28 -15.44
CA ASN A 166 0.98 -0.92 -15.95
C ASN A 166 -0.10 -1.44 -15.00
N ILE A 167 -0.84 -0.52 -14.39
CA ILE A 167 -1.77 -0.83 -13.31
C ILE A 167 -3.03 -1.42 -13.91
N VAL A 168 -3.51 -2.49 -13.28
CA VAL A 168 -4.80 -3.11 -13.58
C VAL A 168 -5.57 -3.30 -12.29
N ILE A 169 -6.79 -2.78 -12.26
CA ILE A 169 -7.72 -2.92 -11.13
C ILE A 169 -8.99 -3.58 -11.68
N THR A 170 -9.41 -4.68 -11.07
CA THR A 170 -10.67 -5.34 -11.42
C THR A 170 -11.67 -5.21 -10.28
N SER A 171 -12.91 -4.86 -10.64
CA SER A 171 -14.05 -4.89 -9.73
C SER A 171 -15.15 -5.78 -10.26
N GLU A 172 -15.92 -6.36 -9.36
CA GLU A 172 -17.10 -7.20 -9.66
C GLU A 172 -18.33 -6.71 -8.90
N GLY A 173 -19.51 -7.06 -9.40
CA GLY A 173 -20.81 -6.75 -8.79
C GLY A 173 -21.65 -5.74 -9.56
N GLY A 174 -21.13 -5.21 -10.68
CA GLY A 174 -21.83 -4.25 -11.53
C GLY A 174 -21.01 -3.84 -12.74
N SER A 175 -21.62 -3.09 -13.66
CA SER A 175 -21.00 -2.65 -14.92
C SER A 175 -20.59 -1.17 -14.95
N ASP A 176 -20.81 -0.43 -13.86
CA ASP A 176 -20.46 0.98 -13.77
C ASP A 176 -18.95 1.15 -13.65
N SER A 177 -18.35 1.79 -14.66
CA SER A 177 -16.92 2.04 -14.76
C SER A 177 -16.54 3.50 -14.50
N SER A 178 -17.48 4.34 -14.06
CA SER A 178 -17.26 5.78 -13.81
C SER A 178 -16.16 6.07 -12.78
N TRP A 179 -15.88 5.13 -11.88
CA TRP A 179 -14.78 5.22 -10.92
C TRP A 179 -13.39 5.09 -11.56
N CYS A 180 -13.28 4.47 -12.74
CA CYS A 180 -12.04 4.36 -13.49
C CYS A 180 -11.78 5.65 -14.28
N ASN A 181 -11.21 6.64 -13.61
CA ASN A 181 -10.91 7.96 -14.17
C ASN A 181 -9.57 8.47 -13.63
N SER A 182 -9.09 9.63 -14.10
CA SER A 182 -7.81 10.22 -13.69
C SER A 182 -7.91 11.11 -12.44
N SER A 183 -8.94 10.94 -11.60
CA SER A 183 -9.22 11.77 -10.44
C SER A 183 -9.52 10.93 -9.19
N PRO A 184 -8.54 10.14 -8.71
CA PRO A 184 -8.67 9.48 -7.42
C PRO A 184 -8.85 10.51 -6.31
N GLN A 185 -9.40 10.07 -5.19
CA GLN A 185 -9.39 10.88 -3.98
C GLN A 185 -7.93 11.10 -3.55
N ASN A 186 -7.55 12.36 -3.35
CA ASN A 186 -6.24 12.75 -2.80
C ASN A 186 -6.41 13.08 -1.32
N TYR A 187 -5.86 12.25 -0.44
CA TYR A 187 -6.05 12.40 1.01
C TYR A 187 -5.54 13.74 1.51
N ASN A 188 -6.42 14.50 2.18
CA ASN A 188 -6.17 15.86 2.66
C ASN A 188 -5.61 16.82 1.59
N SER A 189 -5.78 16.51 0.29
CA SER A 189 -5.09 17.19 -0.80
C SER A 189 -3.58 17.32 -0.58
N ALA A 190 -2.96 16.37 0.13
CA ALA A 190 -1.58 16.47 0.61
C ALA A 190 -0.53 16.15 -0.46
N THR A 191 -0.95 15.65 -1.63
CA THR A 191 -0.04 15.10 -2.65
C THR A 191 -0.18 15.82 -3.97
N THR A 192 0.91 16.29 -4.55
CA THR A 192 0.97 16.63 -5.97
C THR A 192 1.17 15.34 -6.75
N TYR A 193 0.31 15.06 -7.74
CA TYR A 193 0.35 13.80 -8.49
C TYR A 193 0.03 13.98 -9.97
N THR A 194 0.44 12.99 -10.78
CA THR A 194 0.06 12.88 -12.20
C THR A 194 -0.41 11.47 -12.51
N MET A 195 -1.27 11.38 -13.53
CA MET A 195 -1.83 10.12 -14.01
C MET A 195 -1.93 10.14 -15.53
N SER A 196 -1.75 8.98 -16.15
CA SER A 196 -1.85 8.84 -17.60
C SER A 196 -2.46 7.51 -18.01
N GLY A 197 -3.02 7.48 -19.24
CA GLY A 197 -3.50 6.26 -19.89
C GLY A 197 -4.57 5.52 -19.10
N VAL A 198 -5.49 6.24 -18.47
CA VAL A 198 -6.63 5.63 -17.77
C VAL A 198 -7.66 5.16 -18.79
N SER A 199 -8.06 3.90 -18.73
CA SER A 199 -9.14 3.36 -19.56
C SER A 199 -9.90 2.26 -18.82
N ALA A 200 -11.19 2.13 -19.14
CA ALA A 200 -12.05 1.10 -18.58
C ALA A 200 -12.56 0.17 -19.68
N SER A 201 -12.76 -1.09 -19.32
CA SER A 201 -13.51 -2.06 -20.09
C SER A 201 -14.50 -2.78 -19.17
N VAL A 202 -15.61 -3.23 -19.75
CA VAL A 202 -16.69 -3.89 -19.03
C VAL A 202 -17.05 -5.20 -19.74
N SER A 203 -17.11 -6.29 -18.99
CA SER A 203 -17.56 -7.59 -19.46
C SER A 203 -18.51 -8.20 -18.43
N GLY A 204 -19.81 -8.27 -18.75
CA GLY A 204 -20.83 -8.68 -17.80
C GLY A 204 -20.87 -7.76 -16.57
N THR A 205 -20.65 -8.33 -15.39
CA THR A 205 -20.60 -7.61 -14.10
C THR A 205 -19.18 -7.30 -13.63
N THR A 206 -18.21 -7.40 -14.53
CA THR A 206 -16.80 -7.15 -14.24
C THR A 206 -16.37 -5.87 -14.95
N VAL A 207 -15.78 -4.96 -14.19
CA VAL A 207 -15.12 -3.75 -14.71
C VAL A 207 -13.63 -3.91 -14.52
N THR A 208 -12.87 -3.76 -15.60
CA THR A 208 -11.41 -3.72 -15.58
C THR A 208 -10.96 -2.31 -15.92
N CYS A 209 -10.31 -1.66 -14.95
CA CYS A 209 -9.64 -0.38 -15.10
C CYS A 209 -8.15 -0.62 -15.36
N THR A 210 -7.63 -0.01 -16.42
CA THR A 210 -6.19 0.04 -16.69
C THR A 210 -5.70 1.46 -16.55
N ILE A 211 -4.52 1.63 -15.96
CA ILE A 211 -3.88 2.93 -15.80
C ILE A 211 -2.41 2.77 -16.21
N GLN A 212 -1.97 3.54 -17.20
CA GLN A 212 -0.60 3.45 -17.70
C GLN A 212 0.41 3.86 -16.61
N SER A 213 0.17 4.99 -15.93
CA SER A 213 0.98 5.41 -14.81
C SER A 213 0.23 6.24 -13.77
N VAL A 214 0.66 6.09 -12.53
CA VAL A 214 0.34 6.97 -11.39
C VAL A 214 1.66 7.39 -10.77
N THR A 215 1.89 8.70 -10.65
CA THR A 215 3.10 9.24 -10.02
C THR A 215 2.73 10.19 -8.91
N LEU A 216 3.06 9.82 -7.67
CA LEU A 216 3.04 10.72 -6.52
C LEU A 216 4.34 11.53 -6.61
N GLN A 217 4.25 12.84 -6.87
CA GLN A 217 5.40 13.67 -7.26
C GLN A 217 6.10 14.31 -6.07
N SER A 218 5.32 14.89 -5.17
CA SER A 218 5.80 15.60 -3.99
C SER A 218 4.64 15.85 -3.02
N PRO A 219 4.93 16.32 -1.79
CA PRO A 219 3.94 17.01 -0.98
C PRO A 219 3.30 18.19 -1.75
N ALA A 220 2.06 18.53 -1.40
CA ALA A 220 1.33 19.69 -1.92
C ALA A 220 1.72 21.01 -1.24
#